data_AF-A0A419KAA2-F1
#
_entry.id   AF-A0A419KAA2-F1
#
_cell.length_a   1.000
_cell.length_b   1.000
_cell.length_c   1.000
_cell.angle_alpha   90.00
_cell.angle_beta   90.00
_cell.angle_gamma   90.00
#
_symmetry.space_group_name_H-M   'P 1'
#
loop_
_entity.id
_entity.type
_entity.pdbx_description
1 polymer ?
#
loop_
_entity_poly.entity_id
_entity_poly.type
_entity_poly.pdbx_seq_one_letter_code
_entity_poly.pdbx_strand_id
1 'polypeptide(L)' 'MDSVHVATTKSIPGANPPRFEYEWKDEKTLIMKYKSRRSLVDLMVGLIKGVGKFYKEDLKVTKLGSDKVEIAFP' A
#
# COMPACT_ATOMS: atom_id res chain seq x y z
N MET A 1 4.61 5.92 -0.01
CA MET A 1 5.34 4.64 0.16
C MET A 1 6.09 4.22 -1.10
N ASP A 2 5.65 4.61 -2.30
CA ASP A 2 6.38 4.35 -3.55
C ASP A 2 7.81 4.91 -3.56
N SER A 3 7.97 6.21 -3.33
CA SER A 3 9.29 6.88 -3.30
C SER A 3 10.24 6.28 -2.27
N VAL A 4 9.73 5.87 -1.11
CA VAL A 4 10.52 5.20 -0.06
C VAL A 4 11.09 3.89 -0.60
N HIS A 5 10.27 3.04 -1.23
CA HIS A 5 10.74 1.77 -1.79
C HIS A 5 11.78 1.99 -2.89
N VAL A 6 11.54 2.96 -3.79
CA VAL A 6 12.51 3.35 -4.83
C VAL A 6 13.84 3.78 -4.20
N ALA A 7 13.80 4.67 -3.21
CA ALA A 7 15.00 5.18 -2.56
C ALA A 7 15.78 4.07 -1.83
N THR A 8 15.08 3.21 -1.08
CA THR A 8 15.71 2.14 -0.29
C THR A 8 16.36 1.07 -1.16
N THR A 9 15.89 0.85 -2.38
CA THR A 9 16.45 -0.16 -3.28
C THR A 9 17.35 0.43 -4.37
N LYS A 10 17.57 1.75 -4.38
CA LYS A 10 18.28 2.45 -5.47
C LYS A 10 19.70 1.93 -5.72
N SER A 11 20.40 1.51 -4.66
CA SER A 11 21.77 1.01 -4.73
C SER A 11 21.89 -0.50 -4.99
N ILE A 12 20.78 -1.22 -5.12
CA ILE A 12 20.76 -2.69 -5.27
C ILE A 12 20.57 -3.02 -6.76
N PRO A 13 21.62 -3.48 -7.48
CA PRO A 13 21.50 -3.80 -8.89
C PRO A 13 20.45 -4.90 -9.13
N GLY A 14 19.57 -4.68 -10.11
CA GLY A 14 18.49 -5.62 -10.43
C GLY A 14 17.33 -5.65 -9.42
N ALA A 15 17.28 -4.73 -8.46
CA ALA A 15 16.13 -4.63 -7.57
C ALA A 15 14.85 -4.30 -8.34
N ASN A 16 13.79 -5.03 -8.02
CA ASN A 16 12.45 -4.84 -8.58
C ASN A 16 11.49 -4.58 -7.41
N PRO A 17 11.52 -3.40 -6.76
CA PRO A 17 10.62 -3.10 -5.64
C PRO A 17 9.16 -3.05 -6.10
N PRO A 18 8.19 -3.30 -5.19
CA PRO A 18 6.80 -3.01 -5.51
C PRO A 18 6.63 -1.51 -5.79
N ARG A 19 5.74 -1.19 -6.72
CA ARG A 19 5.32 0.18 -6.99
C ARG A 19 3.91 0.41 -6.47
N PHE A 20 3.62 1.64 -6.09
CA PHE A 20 2.33 2.03 -5.53
C PHE A 20 1.77 3.27 -6.23
N GLU A 21 0.50 3.19 -6.61
CA GLU A 21 -0.27 4.33 -7.09
C GLU A 21 -1.41 4.63 -6.13
N TYR A 22 -1.83 5.90 -6.13
CA TYR A 22 -2.75 6.45 -5.15
C TYR A 22 -3.85 7.20 -5.89
N GLU A 23 -5.10 6.91 -5.53
CA GLU A 23 -6.29 7.55 -6.09
C GLU A 23 -7.25 7.81 -4.93
N TRP A 24 -7.57 9.08 -4.69
CA TRP A 24 -8.58 9.44 -3.70
C TRP A 24 -9.96 9.24 -4.30
N LYS A 25 -10.78 8.42 -3.63
CA LYS A 25 -12.19 8.21 -4.00
C LYS A 25 -13.07 9.34 -3.45
N ASP A 26 -12.70 9.86 -2.29
CA ASP A 26 -13.29 11.01 -1.60
C ASP A 26 -12.29 11.57 -0.57
N GLU A 27 -12.73 12.51 0.29
CA GLU A 27 -11.89 13.16 1.31
C GLU A 27 -11.30 12.20 2.35
N LYS A 28 -11.93 11.03 2.57
CA LYS A 28 -11.57 10.09 3.63
C LYS A 28 -11.26 8.69 3.12
N THR A 29 -11.26 8.48 1.80
CA THR A 29 -11.09 7.14 1.22
C THR A 29 -10.03 7.14 0.15
N LEU A 30 -8.96 6.39 0.39
CA LEU A 30 -7.84 6.20 -0.52
C LEU A 30 -7.88 4.82 -1.16
N ILE A 31 -7.77 4.76 -2.48
CA ILE A 31 -7.49 3.55 -3.24
C ILE A 31 -5.99 3.48 -3.50
N MET A 32 -5.34 2.44 -2.98
CA MET A 32 -3.93 2.15 -3.18
C MET A 32 -3.78 0.95 -4.12
N LYS A 33 -3.04 1.14 -5.22
CA LYS A 33 -2.77 0.10 -6.23
C LYS A 33 -1.37 -0.49 -6.02
N TYR A 34 -1.26 -1.80 -5.93
CA TYR A 34 -0.05 -2.58 -5.74
C TYR A 34 0.45 -3.15 -7.08
N LYS A 35 1.62 -2.72 -7.55
CA LYS A 35 2.21 -3.18 -8.81
C LYS A 35 3.49 -3.95 -8.55
N SER A 36 3.43 -5.27 -8.71
CA SER A 36 4.58 -6.16 -8.53
C SER A 36 4.27 -7.53 -9.11
N ARG A 37 5.27 -8.19 -9.68
CA ARG A 37 5.15 -9.58 -10.19
C ARG A 37 4.97 -10.62 -9.08
N ARG A 38 5.15 -10.22 -7.81
CA ARG A 38 5.14 -11.13 -6.64
C ARG A 38 3.74 -11.39 -6.07
N SER A 39 2.70 -10.67 -6.53
CA SER A 39 1.30 -10.87 -6.10
C SER A 39 1.05 -10.84 -4.57
N LEU A 40 1.79 -10.00 -3.83
CA LEU A 40 1.77 -9.90 -2.36
C LEU A 40 0.75 -8.85 -1.83
N VAL A 41 -0.41 -8.71 -2.47
CA VAL A 41 -1.41 -7.71 -2.04
C VAL A 41 -1.95 -7.98 -0.63
N ASP A 42 -2.05 -9.26 -0.22
CA ASP A 42 -2.50 -9.64 1.12
C ASP A 42 -1.49 -9.23 2.20
N LEU A 43 -0.19 -9.26 1.87
CA LEU A 43 0.86 -8.71 2.74
C LEU A 43 0.70 -7.19 2.87
N MET A 44 0.42 -6.48 1.77
CA MET A 44 0.15 -5.03 1.81
C MET A 44 -1.03 -4.70 2.73
N VAL A 45 -2.12 -5.47 2.67
CA VAL A 45 -3.27 -5.31 3.58
C VAL A 45 -2.85 -5.44 5.05
N GLY A 46 -2.07 -6.48 5.37
CA GLY A 46 -1.55 -6.69 6.72
C GLY A 46 -0.67 -5.53 7.20
N LEU A 47 0.22 -5.03 6.35
CA LEU A 47 1.09 -3.89 6.66
C LEU A 47 0.29 -2.61 6.92
N ILE A 48 -0.73 -2.30 6.09
CA ILE A 48 -1.57 -1.12 6.28
C ILE A 48 -2.34 -1.20 7.62
N LYS A 49 -2.91 -2.36 7.94
CA LYS A 49 -3.56 -2.58 9.25
C LYS A 49 -2.59 -2.39 10.42
N GLY A 50 -1.35 -2.87 10.27
CA GLY A 50 -0.28 -2.66 11.24
C GLY A 50 0.05 -1.18 11.44
N VAL A 51 0.10 -0.40 10.36
CA VAL A 51 0.30 1.06 10.42
C VAL A 51 -0.85 1.74 11.18
N GLY A 52 -2.11 1.42 10.88
CA GLY A 52 -3.26 1.96 11.62
C GLY A 52 -3.17 1.68 13.12
N LYS A 53 -2.84 0.44 13.49
CA LYS A 53 -2.61 0.07 14.90
C LYS A 53 -1.46 0.86 15.54
N PHE A 54 -0.35 1.05 14.83
CA PHE A 54 0.81 1.78 15.35
C PHE A 54 0.49 3.26 15.62
N TYR A 55 -0.22 3.92 14.70
CA TYR A 55 -0.62 5.32 14.84
C TYR A 55 -1.91 5.53 15.65
N LYS A 56 -2.53 4.45 16.14
CA LYS A 56 -3.82 4.47 16.86
C LYS A 56 -4.96 5.09 16.03
N GLU A 57 -4.94 4.83 14.73
CA GLU A 57 -6.00 5.22 13.79
C GLU A 57 -6.85 4.00 13.41
N ASP A 58 -8.17 4.13 13.48
CA ASP A 58 -9.13 3.07 13.14
C ASP A 58 -9.36 2.98 11.63
N LEU A 59 -8.32 2.60 10.90
CA LEU A 59 -8.36 2.45 9.45
C LEU A 59 -9.22 1.25 9.05
N LYS A 60 -10.23 1.47 8.19
CA LYS A 60 -10.96 0.38 7.53
C LYS A 60 -10.26 0.01 6.24
N VAL A 61 -9.69 -1.20 6.21
CA VAL A 61 -8.87 -1.69 5.09
C VAL A 61 -9.56 -2.85 4.38
N THR A 62 -9.94 -2.64 3.12
CA THR A 62 -10.68 -3.59 2.28
C THR A 62 -9.90 -3.94 1.03
N LYS A 63 -9.65 -5.22 0.77
CA LYS A 63 -9.05 -5.69 -0.48
C LYS A 63 -10.11 -5.68 -1.59
N LEU A 64 -9.85 -4.96 -2.68
CA LEU A 64 -10.76 -4.85 -3.83
C LEU A 64 -10.39 -5.76 -5.01
N GLY A 65 -9.25 -6.43 -4.95
CA GLY A 65 -8.78 -7.32 -6.02
C GLY A 65 -7.38 -7.86 -5.78
N SER A 66 -6.74 -8.37 -6.84
CA SER A 66 -5.37 -8.89 -6.79
C SER A 66 -4.30 -7.80 -6.68
N ASP A 67 -4.66 -6.54 -6.93
CA ASP A 67 -3.73 -5.40 -6.99
C ASP A 67 -4.28 -4.12 -6.33
N LYS A 68 -5.45 -4.14 -5.68
CA LYS A 68 -6.07 -2.94 -5.12
C LYS A 68 -6.54 -3.12 -3.68
N VAL A 69 -6.34 -2.08 -2.89
CA VAL A 69 -6.84 -1.97 -1.52
C VAL A 69 -7.47 -0.60 -1.32
N GLU A 70 -8.67 -0.58 -0.75
CA GLU A 70 -9.36 0.60 -0.27
C GLU A 70 -9.06 0.80 1.21
N ILE A 71 -8.75 2.03 1.58
CA ILE A 71 -8.40 2.46 2.93
C ILE A 71 -9.33 3.63 3.26
N ALA A 72 -10.25 3.44 4.19
CA ALA A 72 -11.07 4.52 4.73
C ALA A 72 -10.53 4.98 6.08
N PHE A 73 -10.32 6.28 6.19
CA PHE A 73 -9.85 6.99 7.38
C PHE A 73 -11.07 7.45 8.22
N PRO A 74 -10.93 7.58 9.56
CA PRO A 74 -12.01 8.00 10.45
C PRO A 74 -12.52 9.44 10.20
#